data_AF-A0A7Y1XZ64-F1
#
_entry.id   AF-A0A7Y1XZ64-F1
#
_cell.length_a   1.000
_cell.length_b   1.000
_cell.length_c   1.000
_cell.angle_alpha   90.00
_cell.angle_beta   90.00
_cell.angle_gamma   90.00
#
_symmetry.space_group_name_H-M   'P 1'
#
loop_
_entity.id
_entity.type
_entity.pdbx_description
1 polymer ?
#
loop_
_entity_poly.entity_id
_entity_poly.type
_entity_poly.pdbx_seq_one_letter_code
_entity_poly.pdbx_strand_id
1 'polypeptide(L)'
;MKQKGSIHLLPNLIAESDVDQVIPRDLQSFMCGLRHFMVENVRNARRYLKKIDRTVDIDSIQFYEMGKHASPQELEVALNAVRQGHPLGVISDAGCPGVADP
;
A
#
# COMPACT_ATOMS: atom_id res chain seq x y z
N MET A 1 6.88 2.72 26.38
CA MET A 1 7.09 1.84 25.21
C MET A 1 6.85 2.68 23.96
N LYS A 2 7.71 2.63 22.92
CA LYS A 2 7.40 3.29 21.64
C LYS A 2 6.14 2.63 21.06
N GLN A 3 5.17 3.44 20.64
CA GLN A 3 4.00 2.97 19.89
C GLN A 3 4.49 2.35 18.58
N LYS A 4 4.06 1.11 18.30
CA LYS A 4 4.33 0.45 17.02
C LYS A 4 3.40 1.04 15.95
N GLY A 5 3.84 1.02 14.70
CA GLY A 5 2.98 1.35 13.56
C GLY A 5 1.89 0.31 13.38
N SER A 6 0.85 0.70 12.64
CA SER A 6 -0.24 -0.17 12.22
C SER A 6 0.00 -0.73 10.83
N ILE A 7 -0.55 -1.91 10.55
CA ILE A 7 -0.59 -2.49 9.21
C ILE A 7 -2.03 -2.36 8.69
N HIS A 8 -2.19 -1.74 7.53
CA HIS A 8 -3.48 -1.48 6.91
C HIS A 8 -3.60 -2.28 5.62
N LEU A 9 -4.64 -3.09 5.52
CA LEU A 9 -5.00 -3.78 4.28
C LEU A 9 -5.82 -2.81 3.44
N LEU A 10 -5.28 -2.40 2.30
CA LEU A 10 -5.84 -1.36 1.46
C LEU A 10 -6.43 -1.97 0.20
N PRO A 11 -7.72 -1.74 -0.09
CA PRO A 11 -8.35 -2.26 -1.28
C PRO A 11 -7.74 -1.62 -2.54
N ASN A 12 -7.83 -2.35 -3.63
CA ASN A 12 -7.51 -1.93 -4.98
C ASN A 12 -8.71 -2.21 -5.90
N LEU A 13 -8.72 -1.60 -7.07
CA LEU A 13 -9.75 -1.83 -8.08
C LEU A 13 -9.60 -3.24 -8.68
N ILE A 14 -10.72 -3.91 -8.95
CA ILE A 14 -10.75 -5.18 -9.70
C ILE A 14 -10.83 -4.93 -11.21
N ALA A 15 -11.56 -3.89 -11.60
CA ALA A 15 -11.74 -3.47 -12.99
C ALA A 15 -11.56 -1.97 -13.12
N GLU A 16 -11.24 -1.52 -14.32
CA GLU A 16 -11.09 -0.10 -14.59
C GLU A 16 -12.41 0.65 -14.35
N SER A 17 -12.39 1.49 -13.32
CA SER A 17 -13.53 2.26 -12.85
C SER A 17 -13.06 3.60 -12.30
N ASP A 18 -13.99 4.52 -12.11
CA ASP A 18 -13.74 5.77 -11.40
C ASP A 18 -13.52 5.47 -9.92
N VAL A 19 -12.35 5.84 -9.39
CA VAL A 19 -11.95 5.55 -8.00
C VAL A 19 -12.95 6.18 -7.02
N ASP A 20 -13.48 7.37 -7.32
CA ASP A 20 -14.40 8.09 -6.45
C ASP A 20 -15.76 7.39 -6.28
N GLN A 21 -16.10 6.46 -7.18
CA GLN A 21 -17.34 5.68 -7.09
C GLN A 21 -17.20 4.42 -6.24
N VAL A 22 -15.97 3.96 -5.97
CA VAL A 22 -15.71 2.65 -5.34
C VAL A 22 -14.93 2.77 -4.04
N ILE A 23 -14.06 3.77 -3.92
CA ILE A 23 -13.18 3.98 -2.77
C ILE A 23 -13.60 5.26 -2.04
N PRO A 24 -14.02 5.20 -0.76
CA PRO A 24 -14.40 6.38 0.01
C PRO A 24 -13.28 7.42 0.09
N ARG A 25 -13.62 8.72 -0.02
CA ARG A 25 -12.64 9.81 -0.03
C ARG A 25 -11.74 9.88 1.20
N ASP A 26 -12.25 9.53 2.37
CA ASP A 26 -11.44 9.49 3.59
C ASP A 26 -10.35 8.40 3.51
N LEU A 27 -10.67 7.26 2.91
CA LEU A 27 -9.71 6.19 2.66
C LEU A 27 -8.69 6.59 1.60
N GLN A 28 -9.12 7.25 0.53
CA GLN A 28 -8.21 7.81 -0.49
C GLN A 28 -7.19 8.77 0.14
N SER A 29 -7.68 9.72 0.95
CA SER A 29 -6.83 10.70 1.66
C SER A 29 -5.86 10.01 2.62
N PHE A 30 -6.34 9.01 3.36
CA PHE A 30 -5.52 8.20 4.23
C PHE A 30 -4.40 7.49 3.46
N MET A 31 -4.73 6.83 2.35
CA MET A 31 -3.76 6.13 1.49
C MET A 31 -2.69 7.09 0.97
N CYS A 32 -3.07 8.25 0.42
CA CYS A 32 -2.12 9.23 -0.10
C CYS A 32 -1.24 9.89 0.99
N GLY A 33 -1.63 9.80 2.26
CA GLY A 33 -0.84 10.25 3.40
C GLY A 33 0.21 9.25 3.90
N LEU A 34 0.13 7.98 3.50
CA LEU A 34 1.10 6.96 3.90
C LEU A 34 2.45 7.11 3.17
N ARG A 35 3.51 6.60 3.80
CA ARG A 35 4.89 6.64 3.26
C ARG A 35 5.53 5.27 3.08
N HIS A 36 4.91 4.22 3.61
CA HIS A 36 5.41 2.86 3.52
C HIS A 36 4.34 1.97 2.92
N PHE A 37 4.68 1.27 1.83
CA PHE A 37 3.77 0.36 1.16
C PHE A 37 4.41 -0.97 0.83
N MET A 38 3.72 -2.05 1.16
CA MET A 38 4.01 -3.39 0.69
C MET A 38 3.07 -3.74 -0.46
N VAL A 39 3.62 -4.11 -1.62
CA VAL A 39 2.87 -4.19 -2.89
C VAL A 39 3.38 -5.36 -3.75
N GLU A 40 2.50 -6.02 -4.50
CA GLU A 40 2.94 -7.07 -5.43
C GLU A 40 3.69 -6.50 -6.66
N ASN A 41 3.32 -5.30 -7.09
CA ASN A 41 3.93 -4.64 -8.23
C ASN A 41 4.05 -3.13 -8.00
N VAL A 42 5.29 -2.64 -7.87
CA VAL A 42 5.56 -1.21 -7.61
C VAL A 42 5.01 -0.31 -8.70
N ARG A 43 5.09 -0.72 -9.97
CA ARG A 43 4.60 0.10 -11.10
C ARG A 43 3.08 0.26 -11.03
N ASN A 44 2.35 -0.81 -10.73
CA ASN A 44 0.89 -0.78 -10.60
C ASN A 44 0.47 0.06 -9.40
N ALA A 45 1.11 -0.13 -8.24
CA ALA A 45 0.82 0.65 -7.03
C ALA A 45 1.04 2.16 -7.24
N ARG A 46 2.14 2.55 -7.90
CA ARG A 46 2.41 3.95 -8.25
C ARG A 46 1.31 4.54 -9.14
N ARG A 47 0.88 3.81 -10.17
CA ARG A 47 -0.21 4.23 -11.04
C ARG A 47 -1.52 4.35 -10.28
N TYR A 48 -1.81 3.44 -9.37
CA TYR A 48 -3.03 3.45 -8.57
C TYR A 48 -3.07 4.65 -7.62
N LEU A 49 -2.00 4.90 -6.86
CA LEU A 49 -1.88 6.07 -5.98
C LEU A 49 -1.99 7.39 -6.76
N LYS A 50 -1.38 7.47 -7.96
CA LYS A 50 -1.54 8.63 -8.86
C LYS A 50 -2.95 8.76 -9.45
N LYS A 51 -3.68 7.66 -9.59
CA LYS A 51 -5.08 7.65 -10.04
C LYS A 51 -6.01 8.16 -8.94
N ILE A 52 -5.72 7.83 -7.68
CA ILE A 52 -6.41 8.38 -6.50
C ILE A 52 -6.12 9.88 -6.38
N ASP A 53 -4.85 10.27 -6.34
CA ASP A 53 -4.44 11.67 -6.24
C ASP A 53 -3.21 11.93 -7.12
N ARG A 54 -3.35 12.79 -8.13
CA ARG A 54 -2.26 13.15 -9.03
C ARG A 54 -1.12 13.89 -8.34
N THR A 55 -1.40 14.55 -7.22
CA THR A 55 -0.45 15.38 -6.46
C THR A 55 0.39 14.57 -5.49
N VAL A 56 0.07 13.29 -5.24
CA VAL A 56 0.82 12.45 -4.31
C VAL A 56 2.31 12.40 -4.68
N ASP A 57 3.18 12.61 -3.71
CA ASP A 57 4.63 12.55 -3.89
C ASP A 57 5.09 11.09 -3.81
N ILE A 58 5.15 10.44 -4.98
CA ILE A 58 5.56 9.03 -5.11
C ILE A 58 7.02 8.81 -4.73
N ASP A 59 7.88 9.81 -4.89
CA ASP A 59 9.32 9.67 -4.61
C ASP A 59 9.60 9.70 -3.11
N SER A 60 8.68 10.28 -2.32
CA SER A 60 8.69 10.19 -0.85
C SER A 60 8.23 8.84 -0.29
N ILE A 61 7.72 7.93 -1.14
CA ILE A 61 7.15 6.66 -0.71
C ILE A 61 8.18 5.53 -0.82
N GLN A 62 8.38 4.82 0.29
CA GLN A 62 9.12 3.57 0.32
C GLN A 62 8.21 2.40 -0.04
N PHE A 63 8.55 1.71 -1.13
CA PHE A 63 7.88 0.48 -1.54
C PHE A 63 8.69 -0.75 -1.14
N TYR A 64 7.98 -1.82 -0.78
CA TYR A 64 8.50 -3.15 -0.49
C TYR A 64 7.73 -4.14 -1.38
N GLU A 65 8.41 -4.95 -2.18
CA GLU A 65 7.72 -5.93 -3.01
C GLU A 65 7.24 -7.14 -2.16
N MET A 66 6.10 -7.72 -2.53
CA MET A 66 5.56 -8.95 -1.93
C MET A 66 5.16 -9.98 -2.99
N GLY A 67 5.03 -11.24 -2.58
CA GLY A 67 4.63 -12.35 -3.45
C GLY A 67 5.73 -13.37 -3.67
N LYS A 68 5.56 -14.23 -4.68
CA LYS A 68 6.41 -15.43 -4.92
C LYS A 68 7.89 -15.14 -5.15
N HIS A 69 8.21 -13.92 -5.57
CA HIS A 69 9.57 -13.49 -5.87
C HIS A 69 10.14 -12.52 -4.83
N ALA A 70 9.33 -12.12 -3.84
CA ALA A 70 9.77 -11.20 -2.80
C ALA A 70 10.71 -11.91 -1.84
N SER A 71 11.79 -11.21 -1.49
CA SER A 71 12.79 -11.74 -0.59
C SER A 71 12.31 -11.67 0.86
N PRO A 72 12.67 -12.63 1.74
CA PRO A 72 12.42 -12.51 3.17
C PRO A 72 12.99 -11.21 3.78
N GLN A 73 14.04 -10.67 3.16
CA GLN A 73 14.66 -9.41 3.53
C GLN A 73 13.70 -8.23 3.35
N GLU A 74 12.95 -8.14 2.25
CA GLU A 74 12.00 -7.05 2.02
C GLU A 74 10.90 -7.02 3.06
N LEU A 75 10.36 -8.20 3.41
CA LEU A 75 9.39 -8.32 4.49
C LEU A 75 9.97 -7.83 5.82
N GLU A 76 11.21 -8.20 6.15
CA GLU A 76 11.83 -7.72 7.39
C GLU A 76 12.10 -6.21 7.40
N VAL A 77 12.48 -5.62 6.25
CA VAL A 77 12.62 -4.16 6.16
C VAL A 77 11.27 -3.47 6.37
N ALA A 78 10.19 -3.98 5.77
CA ALA A 78 8.84 -3.45 5.95
C ALA A 78 8.40 -3.56 7.43
N LEU A 79 8.59 -4.72 8.06
CA LEU A 79 8.25 -4.94 9.47
C LEU A 79 9.10 -4.06 10.40
N ASN A 80 10.35 -3.76 10.06
CA ASN A 80 11.18 -2.83 10.82
C ASN A 80 10.63 -1.40 10.79
N ALA A 81 10.10 -0.92 9.66
CA ALA A 81 9.44 0.38 9.59
C ALA A 81 8.23 0.43 10.54
N VAL A 82 7.43 -0.64 10.57
CA VAL A 82 6.29 -0.79 11.50
C VAL A 82 6.76 -0.79 12.95
N ARG A 83 7.81 -1.56 13.30
CA ARG A 83 8.38 -1.59 14.65
C ARG A 83 8.91 -0.22 15.09
N GLN A 84 9.30 0.65 14.16
CA GLN A 84 9.75 2.02 14.42
C GLN A 84 8.60 3.03 14.60
N GLY A 85 7.35 2.63 14.36
CA GLY A 85 6.18 3.50 14.53
C GLY A 85 5.53 3.95 13.21
N HIS A 86 6.06 3.54 12.06
CA HIS A 86 5.51 3.97 10.77
C HIS A 86 4.34 3.08 10.35
N PRO A 87 3.18 3.65 9.97
CA PRO A 87 2.09 2.86 9.43
C PRO A 87 2.46 2.31 8.05
N LEU A 88 2.12 1.04 7.81
CA LEU A 88 2.38 0.30 6.58
C LEU A 88 1.07 0.02 5.85
N GLY A 89 0.96 0.46 4.60
CA GLY A 89 -0.13 0.09 3.70
C GLY A 89 0.21 -1.18 2.93
N VAL A 90 -0.72 -2.12 2.84
CA VAL A 90 -0.59 -3.35 2.03
C VAL A 90 -1.61 -3.27 0.91
N ILE A 91 -1.16 -3.23 -0.35
CA ILE A 91 -2.03 -3.16 -1.53
C ILE A 91 -1.84 -4.44 -2.34
N SER A 92 -2.92 -5.19 -2.59
CA SER A 92 -2.93 -6.32 -3.51
C SER A 92 -3.04 -5.86 -4.97
N ASP A 93 -2.68 -6.72 -5.93
CA ASP A 93 -2.74 -6.37 -7.36
C ASP A 93 -4.18 -6.06 -7.83
N ALA A 94 -5.19 -6.68 -7.20
CA ALA A 94 -6.60 -6.39 -7.38
C ALA A 94 -7.42 -6.66 -6.10
N GLY A 95 -8.54 -5.95 -5.94
CA GLY A 95 -9.53 -6.24 -4.90
C GLY A 95 -9.04 -5.99 -3.47
N CYS A 96 -9.45 -6.85 -2.53
CA CYS A 96 -9.07 -6.72 -1.12
C CYS A 96 -7.86 -7.62 -0.80
N PRO A 97 -6.81 -7.10 -0.13
CA PRO A 97 -5.68 -7.92 0.27
C PRO A 97 -6.10 -8.99 1.28
N GLY A 98 -5.44 -10.16 1.24
CA GLY A 98 -5.67 -11.26 2.18
C GLY A 98 -6.89 -12.13 1.89
N VAL A 99 -7.56 -11.94 0.74
CA VAL A 99 -8.66 -12.82 0.28
C VAL A 99 -8.13 -14.03 -0.50
N ALA A 100 -6.95 -13.92 -1.14
CA ALA A 100 -6.26 -15.00 -1.85
C ALA A 100 -4.79 -15.11 -1.39
N ASP A 101 -4.11 -16.21 -1.76
CA ASP A 101 -2.68 -16.41 -1.49
C ASP A 101 -1.79 -15.47 -2.31
N PRO A 102 -0.75 -14.94 -1.66
CA PRO A 102 -0.81 -13.62 -1.01
C PRO A 102 -1.31 -12.51 -1.93
#